data_AF-A0A7Z9BQ31-F1
#
_entry.id   AF-A0A7Z9BQ31-F1
#
_cell.length_a   1.000
_cell.length_b   1.000
_cell.length_c   1.000
_cell.angle_alpha   90.00
_cell.angle_beta   90.00
_cell.angle_gamma   90.00
#
_symmetry.space_group_name_H-M   'P 1'
#
loop_
_entity.id
_entity.type
_entity.pdbx_description
1 polymer ?
#
loop_
_entity_poly.entity_id
_entity_poly.type
_entity_poly.pdbx_seq_one_letter_code
_entity_poly.pdbx_strand_id
1 'polypeptide(L)'
;MKPILLTLTLILSSGMSQIVEAKTPIKNPSWDLQDPPIVNQLTQNSESITIGKAADLITQWLNTKSRIFAPPFDRESLGNLTTGVLYADSLKAINFLQENNGYYQYGVQKVESIERFAASGNKATIEVKVTEDTTLYKNGKIIESSFNTKLVRYNLEQWDGLWRIANSQVMN
;
A
#
# COMPACT_ATOMS: atom_id res chain seq x y z
N MET A 1 35.04 3.02 6.86
CA MET A 1 33.65 3.15 7.38
C MET A 1 32.82 2.06 6.71
N LYS A 2 32.27 1.13 7.48
CA LYS A 2 31.37 0.08 6.96
C LYS A 2 29.99 0.70 6.72
N PRO A 3 29.42 0.65 5.50
CA PRO A 3 28.02 1.04 5.33
C PRO A 3 27.16 0.01 6.04
N ILE A 4 26.44 0.48 7.07
CA ILE A 4 25.42 -0.28 7.77
C ILE A 4 24.26 -0.44 6.78
N LEU A 5 24.13 -1.63 6.22
CA LEU A 5 22.92 -2.04 5.51
C LEU A 5 21.77 -2.00 6.52
N LEU A 6 20.86 -1.05 6.37
CA LEU A 6 19.59 -1.04 7.10
C LEU A 6 18.69 -2.14 6.54
N THR A 7 18.95 -3.39 6.93
CA THR A 7 18.00 -4.48 6.77
C THR A 7 16.91 -4.30 7.82
N LEU A 8 15.75 -3.80 7.41
CA LEU A 8 14.58 -3.65 8.28
C LEU A 8 13.91 -5.02 8.45
N THR A 9 14.32 -5.76 9.46
CA THR A 9 13.65 -7.00 9.88
C THR A 9 12.54 -6.64 10.85
N LEU A 10 11.28 -6.96 10.52
CA LEU A 10 10.18 -6.87 11.49
C LEU A 10 9.45 -8.21 11.61
N ILE A 11 9.65 -8.82 12.78
CA ILE A 11 8.91 -9.98 13.31
C ILE A 11 7.81 -9.43 14.23
N LEU A 12 6.58 -9.95 14.14
CA LEU A 12 5.56 -10.09 15.20
C LEU A 12 4.27 -10.65 14.54
N SER A 13 3.98 -11.94 14.67
CA SER A 13 3.26 -12.63 15.77
C SER A 13 1.72 -12.59 15.62
N SER A 14 1.15 -13.77 15.46
CA SER A 14 -0.25 -14.09 15.18
C SER A 14 -1.12 -14.14 16.43
N GLY A 15 -2.35 -13.61 16.33
CA GLY A 15 -3.44 -13.86 17.29
C GLY A 15 -4.73 -14.21 16.56
N MET A 16 -5.27 -15.40 16.85
CA MET A 16 -6.46 -16.02 16.25
C MET A 16 -7.77 -15.64 16.97
N SER A 17 -8.86 -15.68 16.19
CA SER A 17 -10.23 -16.14 16.51
C SER A 17 -11.14 -15.28 17.41
N GLN A 18 -12.40 -15.06 16.98
CA GLN A 18 -13.51 -16.00 17.23
C GLN A 18 -14.70 -15.75 16.28
N ILE A 19 -15.39 -16.85 15.96
CA ILE A 19 -16.62 -16.99 15.17
C ILE A 19 -17.77 -17.06 16.18
N VAL A 20 -18.89 -16.38 15.94
CA VAL A 20 -20.11 -16.58 16.76
C VAL A 20 -21.28 -17.00 15.86
N GLU A 21 -21.81 -18.15 16.21
CA GLU A 21 -22.93 -18.89 15.62
C GLU A 21 -24.27 -18.29 16.09
N ALA A 22 -25.27 -18.18 15.20
CA ALA A 22 -26.62 -17.71 15.56
C ALA A 22 -27.68 -18.78 15.31
N LYS A 23 -28.37 -19.18 16.38
CA LYS A 23 -29.51 -20.10 16.43
C LYS A 23 -30.79 -19.30 16.71
N THR A 24 -31.83 -19.48 15.89
CA THR A 24 -33.23 -18.97 16.05
C THR A 24 -33.98 -19.78 17.15
N PRO A 25 -35.20 -19.45 17.69
CA PRO A 25 -36.33 -18.77 17.00
C PRO A 25 -37.44 -17.98 17.82
N ILE A 26 -38.27 -17.22 17.08
CA ILE A 26 -39.73 -16.82 17.25
C ILE A 26 -40.20 -15.99 18.49
N LYS A 27 -40.81 -14.79 18.27
CA LYS A 27 -42.28 -14.53 18.24
C LYS A 27 -42.60 -13.01 18.31
N ASN A 28 -43.42 -12.53 17.36
CA ASN A 28 -44.00 -11.18 17.35
C ASN A 28 -45.31 -11.13 18.16
N PRO A 29 -45.70 -9.95 18.70
CA PRO A 29 -46.86 -9.25 18.10
C PRO A 29 -46.72 -7.71 18.00
N SER A 30 -47.39 -7.14 16.98
CA SER A 30 -47.70 -5.71 16.72
C SER A 30 -48.57 -5.10 17.86
N TRP A 31 -48.75 -3.79 18.13
CA TRP A 31 -49.11 -2.62 17.29
C TRP A 31 -48.59 -1.26 17.86
N ASP A 32 -47.92 -0.50 16.98
CA ASP A 32 -48.04 0.93 16.59
C ASP A 32 -47.73 2.17 17.50
N LEU A 33 -47.12 3.16 16.81
CA LEU A 33 -46.97 4.62 17.04
C LEU A 33 -45.82 5.16 17.92
N GLN A 34 -44.66 5.39 17.29
CA GLN A 34 -43.97 6.69 17.16
C GLN A 34 -42.68 6.48 16.34
N ASP A 35 -42.60 7.09 15.15
CA ASP A 35 -41.39 7.10 14.32
C ASP A 35 -40.21 7.72 15.09
N PRO A 36 -39.12 6.99 15.38
CA PRO A 36 -37.85 7.64 15.64
C PRO A 36 -37.26 8.09 14.29
N PRO A 37 -36.44 9.15 14.24
CA PRO A 37 -35.84 9.60 13.00
C PRO A 37 -35.09 8.43 12.39
N ILE A 38 -35.31 8.21 11.09
CA ILE A 38 -34.48 7.35 10.26
C ILE A 38 -33.05 7.85 10.46
N VAL A 39 -32.30 7.19 11.34
CA VAL A 39 -30.85 7.26 11.29
C VAL A 39 -30.56 6.63 9.95
N ASN A 40 -30.31 7.47 8.94
CA ASN A 40 -29.65 7.08 7.73
C ASN A 40 -28.42 6.29 8.19
N GLN A 41 -28.56 4.97 8.23
CA GLN A 41 -27.43 4.10 8.13
C GLN A 41 -26.83 4.50 6.78
N LEU A 42 -25.79 5.33 6.86
CA LEU A 42 -24.81 5.45 5.80
C LEU A 42 -24.27 4.03 5.63
N THR A 43 -25.01 3.21 4.90
CA THR A 43 -24.49 2.05 4.21
C THR A 43 -23.50 2.66 3.22
N GLN A 44 -22.30 2.93 3.72
CA GLN A 44 -21.11 2.95 2.91
C GLN A 44 -21.07 1.55 2.32
N ASN A 45 -21.76 1.38 1.20
CA ASN A 45 -21.59 0.27 0.29
C ASN A 45 -20.21 0.51 -0.34
N SER A 46 -19.16 0.44 0.49
CA SER A 46 -17.79 0.44 0.05
C SER A 46 -17.60 -0.93 -0.56
N GLU A 47 -17.98 -1.08 -1.82
CA GLU A 47 -17.51 -2.21 -2.61
C GLU A 47 -16.00 -2.29 -2.40
N SER A 48 -15.55 -3.41 -1.85
CA SER A 48 -14.13 -3.63 -1.63
C SER A 48 -13.39 -3.50 -2.96
N ILE A 49 -12.15 -3.02 -2.91
CA ILE A 49 -11.34 -2.90 -4.13
C ILE A 49 -11.28 -4.24 -4.85
N THR A 50 -11.33 -4.21 -6.17
CA THR A 50 -11.14 -5.40 -7.01
C THR A 50 -9.65 -5.67 -7.21
N ILE A 51 -9.29 -6.91 -7.52
CA ILE A 51 -7.89 -7.28 -7.83
C ILE A 51 -7.28 -6.42 -8.95
N GLY A 52 -8.07 -6.08 -9.99
CA GLY A 52 -7.64 -5.23 -11.10
C GLY A 52 -7.31 -3.81 -10.63
N LYS A 53 -8.23 -3.17 -9.88
CA LYS A 53 -7.99 -1.82 -9.31
C LYS A 53 -6.78 -1.80 -8.37
N ALA A 54 -6.58 -2.85 -7.59
CA ALA A 54 -5.41 -2.99 -6.73
C ALA A 54 -4.11 -3.09 -7.57
N ALA A 55 -4.10 -3.92 -8.61
CA ALA A 55 -2.96 -4.06 -9.51
C ALA A 55 -2.63 -2.77 -10.27
N ASP A 56 -3.66 -2.03 -10.69
CA ASP A 56 -3.51 -0.72 -11.32
C ASP A 56 -2.89 0.30 -10.36
N LEU A 57 -3.29 0.29 -9.09
CA LEU A 57 -2.70 1.16 -8.06
C LEU A 57 -1.21 0.83 -7.85
N ILE A 58 -0.84 -0.46 -7.79
CA ILE A 58 0.58 -0.86 -7.69
C ILE A 58 1.36 -0.44 -8.94
N THR A 59 0.78 -0.62 -10.12
CA THR A 59 1.42 -0.23 -11.39
C THR A 59 1.64 1.29 -11.45
N GLN A 60 0.66 2.08 -11.04
CA GLN A 60 0.79 3.54 -10.92
C GLN A 60 1.88 3.94 -9.93
N TRP A 61 1.96 3.28 -8.78
CA TRP A 61 3.02 3.48 -7.81
C TRP A 61 4.40 3.24 -8.41
N LEU A 62 4.61 2.08 -9.04
CA LEU A 62 5.88 1.73 -9.69
C LEU A 62 6.29 2.80 -10.73
N ASN A 63 5.39 3.11 -11.66
CA ASN A 63 5.65 4.07 -12.75
C ASN A 63 5.92 5.51 -12.24
N THR A 64 5.50 5.82 -11.02
CA THR A 64 5.64 7.16 -10.45
C THR A 64 6.90 7.31 -9.60
N LYS A 65 7.52 6.20 -9.15
CA LYS A 65 8.75 6.22 -8.34
C LYS A 65 9.87 7.07 -8.97
N SER A 66 10.01 7.03 -10.30
CA SER A 66 11.03 7.82 -11.02
C SER A 66 10.88 9.33 -10.83
N ARG A 67 9.66 9.84 -10.64
CA ARG A 67 9.40 11.26 -10.34
C ARG A 67 9.46 11.57 -8.84
N ILE A 68 9.11 10.59 -8.00
CA ILE A 68 9.12 10.73 -6.54
C ILE A 68 10.54 10.75 -5.99
N PHE A 69 11.42 9.86 -6.48
CA PHE A 69 12.75 9.63 -5.93
C PHE A 69 13.89 10.24 -6.77
N ALA A 70 13.57 11.21 -7.63
CA ALA A 70 14.54 12.03 -8.34
C ALA A 70 14.09 13.51 -8.37
N PRO A 71 15.00 14.48 -8.47
CA PRO A 71 14.65 15.89 -8.61
C PRO A 71 13.59 16.12 -9.71
N PRO A 72 12.55 16.92 -9.45
CA PRO A 72 12.33 17.80 -8.30
C PRO A 72 11.66 17.15 -7.06
N PHE A 73 11.56 15.82 -7.01
CA PHE A 73 10.92 15.02 -5.95
C PHE A 73 9.41 15.31 -5.81
N ASP A 74 8.61 14.65 -6.65
CA ASP A 74 7.15 14.78 -6.74
C ASP A 74 6.42 14.25 -5.48
N ARG A 75 6.38 15.08 -4.43
CA ARG A 75 5.72 14.76 -3.15
C ARG A 75 4.20 14.74 -3.24
N GLU A 76 3.61 15.42 -4.22
CA GLU A 76 2.17 15.42 -4.44
C GLU A 76 1.72 14.03 -4.91
N SER A 77 2.37 13.49 -5.95
CA SER A 77 2.11 12.13 -6.40
C SER A 77 2.33 11.10 -5.29
N LEU A 78 3.34 11.28 -4.43
CA LEU A 78 3.56 10.42 -3.27
C LEU A 78 2.33 10.42 -2.33
N GLY A 79 1.81 11.60 -1.99
CA GLY A 79 0.62 11.74 -1.11
C GLY A 79 -0.67 11.23 -1.74
N ASN A 80 -0.78 11.28 -3.07
CA ASN A 80 -1.94 10.76 -3.79
C ASN A 80 -1.95 9.22 -3.83
N LEU A 81 -0.79 8.58 -3.93
CA LEU A 81 -0.67 7.13 -4.11
C LEU A 81 -0.45 6.36 -2.82
N THR A 82 0.08 6.99 -1.78
CA THR A 82 0.53 6.31 -0.56
C THR A 82 -0.03 6.94 0.71
N THR A 83 -0.08 6.15 1.77
CA THR A 83 -0.46 6.57 3.12
C THR A 83 0.38 5.78 4.15
N GLY A 84 0.13 6.00 5.43
CA GLY A 84 0.71 5.19 6.52
C GLY A 84 2.24 5.13 6.49
N VAL A 85 2.78 3.93 6.71
CA VAL A 85 4.22 3.67 6.84
C VAL A 85 4.93 3.97 5.51
N LEU A 86 4.37 3.53 4.38
CA LEU A 86 5.01 3.72 3.08
C LEU A 86 5.18 5.21 2.75
N TYR A 87 4.18 6.04 3.04
CA TYR A 87 4.27 7.48 2.85
C TYR A 87 5.37 8.10 3.72
N ALA A 88 5.36 7.78 5.03
CA ALA A 88 6.31 8.34 5.99
C ALA A 88 7.76 7.96 5.65
N ASP A 89 8.01 6.71 5.29
CA ASP A 89 9.36 6.25 4.95
C ASP A 89 9.82 6.77 3.59
N SER A 90 8.92 6.91 2.63
CA SER A 90 9.23 7.54 1.34
C SER A 90 9.61 9.02 1.51
N LEU A 91 8.93 9.77 2.39
CA LEU A 91 9.32 11.15 2.71
C LEU A 91 10.72 11.23 3.34
N LYS A 92 11.04 10.33 4.28
CA LYS A 92 12.40 10.27 4.86
C LYS A 92 13.44 9.99 3.79
N ALA A 93 13.17 9.05 2.88
CA ALA A 93 14.06 8.71 1.77
C ALA A 93 14.27 9.90 0.83
N ILE A 94 13.20 10.62 0.46
CA ILE A 94 13.28 11.84 -0.35
C ILE A 94 14.17 12.89 0.33
N ASN A 95 13.94 13.18 1.61
CA ASN A 95 14.72 14.18 2.32
C ASN A 95 16.22 13.79 2.34
N PHE A 96 16.52 12.53 2.63
CA PHE A 96 17.88 12.01 2.60
C PHE A 96 18.53 12.17 1.21
N LEU A 97 17.82 11.79 0.14
CA LEU A 97 18.29 11.93 -1.24
C LEU A 97 18.59 13.40 -1.57
N GLN A 98 17.65 14.29 -1.26
CA GLN A 98 17.79 15.73 -1.53
C GLN A 98 18.98 16.34 -0.78
N GLU A 99 19.12 16.05 0.53
CA GLU A 99 20.23 16.54 1.36
C GLU A 99 21.60 16.01 0.90
N ASN A 100 21.62 14.83 0.27
CA ASN A 100 22.86 14.16 -0.15
C ASN A 100 23.14 14.30 -1.65
N ASN A 101 22.40 15.14 -2.38
CA ASN A 101 22.49 15.27 -3.84
C ASN A 101 22.43 13.90 -4.53
N GLY A 102 21.51 13.06 -4.06
CA GLY A 102 21.25 11.73 -4.56
C GLY A 102 19.89 11.62 -5.22
N TYR A 103 19.74 10.61 -6.08
CA TYR A 103 18.49 10.31 -6.76
C TYR A 103 18.50 8.88 -7.30
N TYR A 104 17.33 8.30 -7.50
CA TYR A 104 17.16 7.04 -8.20
C TYR A 104 16.82 7.27 -9.67
N GLN A 105 17.41 6.45 -10.54
CA GLN A 105 16.93 6.23 -11.89
C GLN A 105 16.31 4.83 -11.94
N TYR A 106 15.20 4.72 -12.67
CA TYR A 106 14.51 3.46 -12.87
C TYR A 106 14.50 3.12 -14.36
N GLY A 107 14.81 1.86 -14.67
CA GLY A 107 14.64 1.28 -16.00
C GLY A 107 13.30 0.55 -16.10
N VAL A 108 13.34 -0.76 -16.31
CA VAL A 108 12.13 -1.61 -16.28
C VAL A 108 11.49 -1.54 -14.89
N GLN A 109 10.19 -1.27 -14.84
CA GLN A 109 9.38 -1.42 -13.63
C GLN A 109 8.06 -2.07 -14.02
N LYS A 110 7.81 -3.29 -13.51
CA LYS A 110 6.68 -4.09 -13.98
C LYS A 110 6.15 -5.05 -12.93
N VAL A 111 4.83 -5.14 -12.84
CA VAL A 111 4.15 -6.27 -12.19
C VAL A 111 4.15 -7.46 -13.16
N GLU A 112 4.84 -8.53 -12.78
CA GLU A 112 4.92 -9.76 -13.60
C GLU A 112 3.71 -10.67 -13.38
N SER A 113 3.29 -10.81 -12.12
CA SER A 113 2.17 -11.66 -11.73
C SER A 113 1.58 -11.20 -10.40
N ILE A 114 0.29 -11.52 -10.21
CA ILE A 114 -0.39 -11.40 -8.92
C ILE A 114 -0.45 -12.80 -8.31
N GLU A 115 0.15 -12.95 -7.14
CA GLU A 115 0.29 -14.24 -6.45
C GLU A 115 -0.84 -14.44 -5.42
N ARG A 116 -1.23 -13.37 -4.72
CA ARG A 116 -2.31 -13.39 -3.73
C ARG A 116 -3.08 -12.09 -3.73
N PHE A 117 -4.37 -12.18 -3.43
CA PHE A 117 -5.22 -11.02 -3.25
C PHE A 117 -6.32 -11.33 -2.22
N ALA A 118 -6.54 -10.40 -1.30
CA ALA A 118 -7.65 -10.43 -0.36
C ALA A 118 -8.11 -9.01 -0.07
N ALA A 119 -9.42 -8.79 0.00
CA ALA A 119 -10.00 -7.49 0.33
C ALA A 119 -11.20 -7.64 1.26
N SER A 120 -11.34 -6.71 2.21
CA SER A 120 -12.45 -6.66 3.15
C SER A 120 -12.69 -5.22 3.57
N GLY A 121 -13.89 -4.71 3.31
CA GLY A 121 -14.25 -3.31 3.57
C GLY A 121 -13.24 -2.34 2.94
N ASN A 122 -12.68 -1.47 3.78
CA ASN A 122 -11.71 -0.44 3.40
C ASN A 122 -10.25 -0.89 3.43
N LYS A 123 -9.98 -2.20 3.47
CA LYS A 123 -8.62 -2.77 3.45
C LYS A 123 -8.45 -3.84 2.38
N ALA A 124 -7.24 -3.93 1.85
CA ALA A 124 -6.84 -5.03 0.98
C ALA A 124 -5.36 -5.37 1.13
N THR A 125 -5.01 -6.59 0.77
CA THR A 125 -3.64 -7.05 0.64
C THR A 125 -3.48 -7.67 -0.74
N ILE A 126 -2.40 -7.29 -1.42
CA ILE A 126 -2.01 -7.87 -2.70
C ILE A 126 -0.54 -8.28 -2.65
N GLU A 127 -0.23 -9.49 -3.08
CA GLU A 127 1.14 -9.96 -3.29
C GLU A 127 1.40 -10.08 -4.78
N VAL A 128 2.46 -9.43 -5.25
CA VAL A 128 2.83 -9.40 -6.67
C VAL A 128 4.31 -9.70 -6.85
N LYS A 129 4.66 -10.37 -7.94
CA LYS A 129 6.05 -10.37 -8.41
C LYS A 129 6.32 -9.08 -9.16
N VAL A 130 7.32 -8.32 -8.73
CA VAL A 130 7.73 -7.06 -9.33
C VAL A 130 9.14 -7.19 -9.85
N THR A 131 9.35 -6.84 -11.11
CA THR A 131 10.68 -6.63 -11.68
C THR A 131 11.01 -5.14 -11.64
N GLU A 132 12.15 -4.78 -11.05
CA GLU A 132 12.68 -3.40 -11.09
C GLU A 132 14.16 -3.40 -11.54
N ASP A 133 14.48 -2.47 -12.43
CA ASP A 133 15.83 -2.00 -12.76
C ASP A 133 16.04 -0.66 -12.06
N THR A 134 17.00 -0.60 -11.14
CA THR A 134 17.22 0.57 -10.28
C THR A 134 18.69 0.96 -10.26
N THR A 135 18.98 2.25 -10.41
CA THR A 135 20.31 2.82 -10.19
C THR A 135 20.25 3.98 -9.22
N LEU A 136 21.01 3.91 -8.13
CA LEU A 136 21.19 5.01 -7.18
C LEU A 136 22.38 5.86 -7.60
N TYR A 137 22.15 7.17 -7.73
CA TYR A 137 23.18 8.16 -7.94
C TYR A 137 23.41 8.99 -6.68
N LYS A 138 24.66 9.45 -6.49
CA LYS A 138 25.03 10.49 -5.53
C LYS A 138 26.10 11.39 -6.16
N ASN A 139 25.88 12.70 -6.16
CA ASN A 139 26.74 13.67 -6.83
C ASN A 139 27.00 13.31 -8.31
N GLY A 140 25.95 12.84 -9.01
CA GLY A 140 26.02 12.43 -10.42
C GLY A 140 26.80 11.14 -10.69
N LYS A 141 27.26 10.43 -9.66
CA LYS A 141 27.99 9.16 -9.77
C LYS A 141 27.11 8.00 -9.35
N ILE A 142 27.21 6.89 -10.07
CA ILE A 142 26.54 5.63 -9.70
C ILE A 142 27.14 5.12 -8.38
N ILE A 143 26.27 4.85 -7.43
CA ILE A 143 26.60 4.23 -6.14
C ILE A 143 26.23 2.75 -6.14
N GLU A 144 25.07 2.42 -6.70
CA GLU A 144 24.55 1.06 -6.73
C GLU A 144 23.61 0.89 -7.94
N SER A 145 23.62 -0.30 -8.54
CA SER A 145 22.66 -0.71 -9.55
C SER A 145 22.14 -2.11 -9.26
N SER A 146 20.87 -2.37 -9.56
CA SER A 146 20.27 -3.68 -9.37
C SER A 146 19.19 -3.93 -10.43
N PHE A 147 19.10 -5.19 -10.88
CA PHE A 147 18.01 -5.69 -11.72
C PHE A 147 17.51 -6.98 -11.09
N ASN A 148 16.28 -6.98 -10.58
CA ASN A 148 15.74 -8.14 -9.86
C ASN A 148 14.23 -8.23 -9.96
N THR A 149 13.72 -9.46 -9.84
CA THR A 149 12.32 -9.76 -9.61
C THR A 149 12.13 -10.20 -8.17
N LYS A 150 11.21 -9.55 -7.44
CA LYS A 150 10.91 -9.83 -6.02
C LYS A 150 9.43 -10.06 -5.83
N LEU A 151 9.07 -10.95 -4.91
CA LEU A 151 7.71 -11.03 -4.39
C LEU A 151 7.52 -9.90 -3.36
N VAL A 152 6.51 -9.07 -3.56
CA VAL A 152 6.23 -7.91 -2.71
C VAL A 152 4.78 -7.96 -2.26
N ARG A 153 4.56 -7.85 -0.95
CA ARG A 153 3.24 -7.68 -0.33
C ARG A 153 2.96 -6.19 -0.15
N TYR A 154 1.83 -5.74 -0.66
CA TYR A 154 1.30 -4.40 -0.42
C TYR A 154 0.03 -4.48 0.42
N ASN A 155 -0.07 -3.59 1.41
CA ASN A 155 -1.32 -3.35 2.14
C ASN A 155 -1.93 -2.04 1.65
N LEU A 156 -3.21 -2.08 1.33
CA LEU A 156 -3.98 -0.97 0.79
C LEU A 156 -5.04 -0.55 1.79
N GLU A 157 -5.29 0.74 1.87
CA GLU A 157 -6.35 1.31 2.71
C GLU A 157 -7.16 2.33 1.91
N GLN A 158 -8.47 2.35 2.16
CA GLN A 158 -9.38 3.35 1.63
C GLN A 158 -9.73 4.37 2.71
N TRP A 159 -9.50 5.65 2.40
CA TRP A 159 -9.92 6.79 3.20
C TRP A 159 -10.64 7.76 2.26
N ASP A 160 -11.84 8.22 2.64
CA ASP A 160 -12.66 9.14 1.86
C ASP A 160 -12.87 8.71 0.39
N GLY A 161 -13.11 7.41 0.19
CA GLY A 161 -13.32 6.82 -1.14
C GLY A 161 -12.05 6.59 -1.97
N LEU A 162 -10.89 7.06 -1.52
CA LEU A 162 -9.62 6.94 -2.22
C LEU A 162 -8.75 5.80 -1.66
N TRP A 163 -8.36 4.88 -2.54
CA TRP A 163 -7.44 3.79 -2.19
C TRP A 163 -5.99 4.26 -2.31
N ARG A 164 -5.19 3.96 -1.28
CA ARG A 164 -3.76 4.27 -1.22
C ARG A 164 -2.98 3.09 -0.67
N ILE A 165 -1.69 3.04 -0.98
CA ILE A 165 -0.78 2.01 -0.47
C ILE A 165 -0.27 2.42 0.90
N ALA A 166 -0.64 1.69 1.94
CA ALA A 166 -0.27 1.97 3.33
C ALA A 166 1.09 1.35 3.72
N ASN A 167 1.43 0.20 3.15
CA ASN A 167 2.67 -0.51 3.43
C ASN A 167 3.15 -1.33 2.23
N SER A 168 4.47 -1.60 2.17
CA SER A 168 5.12 -2.47 1.20
C SER A 168 6.19 -3.32 1.90
N GLN A 169 6.18 -4.63 1.66
CA GLN A 169 7.14 -5.56 2.23
C GLN A 169 7.64 -6.56 1.18
N VAL A 170 8.96 -6.64 1.01
CA VAL A 170 9.59 -7.72 0.23
C VAL A 170 9.46 -9.02 1.01
N MET A 171 8.99 -10.06 0.34
CA MET A 171 8.80 -11.40 0.91
C MET A 171 10.06 -12.23 0.65
N ASN A 172 10.54 -12.93 1.68
CA ASN A 172 11.69 -13.85 1.61
C ASN A 172 11.23 -15.30 1.39
#